data_AF-A0A4U7JBV3-F1
#
_entry.id   AF-A0A4U7JBV3-F1
#
_cell.length_a   1.000
_cell.length_b   1.000
_cell.length_c   1.000
_cell.angle_alpha   90.00
_cell.angle_beta   90.00
_cell.angle_gamma   90.00
#
_symmetry.space_group_name_H-M   'P 1'
#
loop_
_entity.id
_entity.type
_entity.pdbx_description
1 polymer ?
#
loop_
_entity_poly.entity_id
_entity_poly.type
_entity_poly.pdbx_seq_one_letter_code
_entity_poly.pdbx_strand_id
1 'polypeptide(L)'
;MKFKGKIISYLKNNWWYLILLSLSTIYITYYRDDIYQLEKLNAKNLIFIVWLVLLLFPLFSEMELFGLRLKREIDKAKAEVKENLNDLRMQIMELRISYSNANTINFGSDFLPNEHKLKKLIEEFITKSNSKSDNYGETSTISDIEESKGVPSDIDFEVTEESIYLFKVRLMLEKILADLCEKTNYNSNKSIHEMVRHLYRCELINCKIVDLINQIIKIANRGVHGEIVSSEYIDFIKKVLPELQKQLNEANTQLHYCNCPRCKYSGYSRFENVCPKCGFTSDEF
;
A
#
# COMPACT_ATOMS: atom_id res chain seq x y z
N MET A 1 40.92 45.25 -6.55
CA MET A 1 40.50 44.76 -7.89
C MET A 1 39.15 44.00 -7.93
N LYS A 2 38.47 43.72 -6.80
CA LYS A 2 37.16 43.03 -6.78
C LYS A 2 35.92 43.95 -6.90
N PHE A 3 36.06 45.25 -6.63
CA PHE A 3 34.95 46.22 -6.69
C PHE A 3 34.57 46.62 -8.13
N LYS A 4 35.56 46.85 -9.01
CA LYS A 4 35.32 47.24 -10.41
C LYS A 4 34.54 46.17 -11.19
N GLY A 5 34.84 44.88 -11.00
CA GLY A 5 34.14 43.79 -11.67
C GLY A 5 32.67 43.67 -11.27
N LYS A 6 32.37 43.92 -9.98
CA LYS A 6 31.01 43.87 -9.44
C LYS A 6 30.15 45.05 -9.94
N ILE A 7 30.76 46.23 -10.07
CA ILE A 7 30.13 47.42 -10.64
C ILE A 7 29.84 47.22 -12.14
N ILE A 8 30.76 46.62 -12.89
CA ILE A 8 30.59 46.35 -14.33
C ILE A 8 29.48 45.31 -14.58
N SER A 9 29.37 44.28 -13.74
CA SER A 9 28.26 43.32 -13.85
C SER A 9 26.91 43.95 -13.50
N TYR A 10 26.87 44.88 -12.55
CA TYR A 10 25.66 45.63 -12.19
C TYR A 10 25.22 46.59 -13.31
N LEU A 11 26.20 47.29 -13.91
CA LEU A 11 25.98 48.19 -15.04
C LEU A 11 25.40 47.46 -16.25
N LYS A 12 25.83 46.22 -16.50
CA LYS A 12 25.37 45.41 -17.62
C LYS A 12 23.94 44.89 -17.41
N ASN A 13 23.55 44.59 -16.17
CA ASN A 13 22.23 44.08 -15.83
C ASN A 13 21.16 45.18 -15.73
N ASN A 14 21.54 46.37 -15.22
CA ASN A 14 20.64 47.51 -15.04
C ASN A 14 20.92 48.66 -16.03
N TRP A 15 21.48 48.36 -17.21
CA TRP A 15 21.87 49.37 -18.20
C TRP A 15 20.69 50.23 -18.67
N TRP A 16 19.49 49.66 -18.69
CA TRP A 16 18.25 50.38 -19.00
C TRP A 16 17.95 51.53 -18.02
N TYR A 17 18.34 51.38 -16.75
CA TYR A 17 18.17 52.42 -15.74
C TYR A 17 19.13 53.60 -15.96
N LEU A 18 20.35 53.34 -16.45
CA LEU A 18 21.27 54.40 -16.85
C LEU A 18 20.77 55.18 -18.07
N ILE A 19 20.12 54.49 -19.01
CA ILE A 19 19.47 55.12 -20.16
C ILE A 19 18.29 55.98 -19.69
N LEU A 20 17.45 55.45 -18.79
CA LEU A 20 16.33 56.17 -18.18
C LEU A 20 16.81 57.40 -17.39
N LEU A 21 17.86 57.27 -16.58
CA LEU A 21 18.43 58.35 -15.79
C LEU A 21 19.05 59.43 -16.69
N SER A 22 19.75 59.03 -17.76
CA SER A 22 20.34 59.96 -18.72
C SER A 22 19.27 60.73 -19.50
N LEU A 23 18.23 60.05 -19.99
CA LEU A 23 17.09 60.68 -20.66
C LEU A 23 16.32 61.64 -19.73
N SER A 24 16.14 61.25 -18.47
CA SER A 24 15.50 62.09 -17.44
C SER A 24 16.33 63.37 -17.21
N THR A 25 17.64 63.21 -17.09
CA THR A 25 18.57 64.32 -16.87
C THR A 25 18.57 65.29 -18.06
N ILE A 26 18.58 64.77 -19.30
CA ILE A 26 18.49 65.57 -20.53
C ILE A 26 17.14 66.31 -20.61
N TYR A 27 16.05 65.63 -20.27
CA TYR A 27 14.70 66.19 -20.28
C TYR A 27 14.57 67.37 -19.31
N ILE A 28 15.11 67.23 -18.09
CA ILE A 28 15.13 68.30 -17.07
C ILE A 28 15.98 69.48 -17.55
N THR A 29 17.13 69.25 -18.18
CA THR A 29 17.99 70.35 -18.65
C THR A 29 17.38 71.12 -19.82
N TYR A 30 16.61 70.46 -20.70
CA TYR A 30 15.98 71.11 -21.86
C TYR A 30 14.71 71.88 -21.48
N TYR A 31 13.93 71.37 -20.53
CA TYR A 31 12.67 71.99 -20.06
C TYR A 31 12.82 72.73 -18.73
N ARG A 32 14.06 73.06 -18.33
CA ARG A 32 14.40 73.64 -17.03
C ARG A 32 13.60 74.90 -16.71
N ASP A 33 13.43 75.78 -17.69
CA ASP A 33 12.78 77.08 -17.50
C ASP A 33 11.25 76.95 -17.34
N ASP A 34 10.62 75.94 -17.96
CA ASP A 34 9.18 75.65 -17.86
C ASP A 34 8.81 74.89 -16.57
N ILE A 35 9.71 74.05 -16.04
CA ILE A 35 9.46 73.21 -14.86
C ILE A 35 9.59 74.01 -13.57
N TYR A 36 10.36 75.10 -13.55
CA TYR A 36 10.66 75.87 -12.34
C TYR A 36 9.43 76.49 -11.67
N GLN A 37 8.34 76.71 -12.42
CA GLN A 37 7.15 77.34 -11.85
C GLN A 37 6.21 76.38 -11.11
N LEU A 38 6.17 75.06 -11.38
CA LEU A 38 5.33 74.02 -10.72
C LEU A 38 3.85 74.35 -10.39
N GLU A 39 3.36 75.55 -10.66
CA GLU A 39 2.13 76.15 -10.15
C GLU A 39 0.93 75.78 -11.04
N LYS A 40 1.20 75.43 -12.31
CA LYS A 40 0.22 74.89 -13.24
C LYS A 40 0.61 73.47 -13.63
N LEU A 41 -0.30 72.52 -13.42
CA LEU A 41 -0.17 71.14 -13.88
C LEU A 41 -0.27 71.10 -15.41
N ASN A 42 0.87 71.29 -16.08
CA ASN A 42 1.02 71.12 -17.52
C ASN A 42 1.49 69.69 -17.83
N ALA A 43 1.22 69.20 -19.05
CA ALA A 43 1.56 67.83 -19.47
C ALA A 43 3.06 67.51 -19.29
N LYS A 44 3.94 68.51 -19.43
CA LYS A 44 5.38 68.42 -19.18
C LYS A 44 5.74 68.18 -17.70
N ASN A 45 4.98 68.73 -16.76
CA ASN A 45 5.20 68.52 -15.33
C ASN A 45 4.68 67.14 -14.88
N LEU A 46 3.58 66.68 -15.48
CA LEU A 46 3.02 65.36 -15.20
C LEU A 46 3.94 64.24 -15.68
N ILE A 47 4.50 64.36 -16.90
CA ILE A 47 5.46 63.38 -17.41
C ILE A 47 6.72 63.31 -16.54
N PHE A 48 7.16 64.45 -16.00
CA PHE A 48 8.31 64.51 -15.08
C PHE A 48 8.02 63.79 -13.75
N ILE A 49 6.83 63.98 -13.15
CA ILE A 49 6.44 63.30 -11.91
C ILE A 49 6.35 61.78 -12.13
N VAL A 50 5.78 61.34 -13.25
CA VAL A 50 5.69 59.91 -13.59
C VAL A 50 7.08 59.30 -13.75
N TRP A 51 8.00 60.02 -14.40
CA TRP A 51 9.40 59.61 -14.52
C TRP A 51 10.12 59.55 -13.17
N LEU A 52 9.83 60.47 -12.26
CA LEU A 52 10.41 60.49 -10.91
C LEU A 52 9.92 59.30 -10.07
N VAL A 53 8.64 58.95 -10.15
CA VAL A 53 8.07 57.76 -9.49
C VAL A 53 8.65 56.48 -10.07
N LEU A 54 8.79 56.39 -11.40
CA LEU A 54 9.44 55.25 -12.07
C LEU A 54 10.91 55.09 -11.67
N LEU A 55 11.61 56.20 -11.40
CA LEU A 55 13.00 56.19 -10.92
C LEU A 55 13.08 55.74 -9.46
N LEU A 56 12.07 56.07 -8.63
CA LEU A 56 11.97 55.62 -7.24
C LEU A 56 11.58 54.13 -7.10
N PHE A 57 10.85 53.56 -8.07
CA PHE A 57 10.39 52.17 -8.02
C PHE A 57 11.52 51.14 -7.79
N PRO A 58 12.65 51.17 -8.53
CA PRO A 58 13.76 50.24 -8.28
C PRO A 58 14.51 50.51 -6.96
N LEU A 59 14.45 51.74 -6.40
CA LEU A 59 14.99 52.06 -5.08
C LEU A 59 14.23 51.36 -3.95
N PHE A 60 12.93 51.10 -4.11
CA PHE A 60 12.15 50.30 -3.15
C PHE A 60 12.51 48.81 -3.19
N SER A 61 12.85 48.26 -4.36
CA SER A 61 13.41 46.90 -4.46
C SER A 61 14.78 46.77 -3.80
N GLU A 62 15.53 47.87 -3.65
CA GLU A 62 16.82 47.89 -2.94
C GLU A 62 16.68 48.16 -1.43
N MET A 63 15.50 48.52 -0.91
CA MET A 63 15.26 48.54 0.55
C MET A 63 14.96 47.16 1.15
N GLU A 64 14.74 46.14 0.31
CA GLU A 64 14.72 44.72 0.73
C GLU A 64 16.14 44.10 0.81
N LEU A 65 17.16 44.89 0.46
CA LEU A 65 18.57 44.49 0.37
C LEU A 65 19.31 44.54 1.72
N PHE A 66 18.59 44.25 2.82
CA PHE A 66 19.19 43.73 4.06
C PHE A 66 18.80 42.26 4.19
N GLY A 67 19.48 41.41 3.42
CA GLY A 67 19.25 39.97 3.19
C GLY A 67 19.35 39.04 4.42
N LEU A 68 18.81 39.44 5.57
CA LEU A 68 18.72 38.67 6.82
C LEU A 68 17.29 38.19 7.14
N ARG A 69 16.26 38.61 6.38
CA ARG A 69 14.87 38.13 6.57
C ARG A 69 14.49 36.97 5.63
N LEU A 70 14.86 37.02 4.35
CA LEU A 70 14.49 35.98 3.37
C LEU A 70 15.14 34.60 3.65
N LYS A 71 16.37 34.58 4.19
CA LYS A 71 17.03 33.31 4.55
C LYS A 71 16.43 32.69 5.82
N ARG A 72 15.97 33.51 6.77
CA ARG A 72 15.29 33.04 8.00
C ARG A 72 13.88 32.52 7.73
N GLU A 73 13.14 33.12 6.82
CA GLU A 73 11.79 32.64 6.46
C GLU A 73 11.85 31.37 5.61
N ILE A 74 12.85 31.21 4.72
CA ILE A 74 13.03 29.96 3.98
C ILE A 74 13.52 28.84 4.90
N ASP A 75 14.44 29.12 5.83
CA ASP A 75 14.91 28.10 6.80
C ASP A 75 13.82 27.74 7.82
N LYS A 76 12.96 28.70 8.24
CA LYS A 76 11.76 28.41 9.05
C LYS A 76 10.72 27.63 8.27
N ALA A 77 10.40 28.01 7.03
CA ALA A 77 9.45 27.26 6.20
C ALA A 77 9.98 25.86 5.89
N LYS A 78 11.29 25.68 5.70
CA LYS A 78 11.89 24.36 5.50
C LYS A 78 11.93 23.52 6.78
N ALA A 79 12.11 24.14 7.94
CA ALA A 79 12.03 23.49 9.24
C ALA A 79 10.58 23.09 9.57
N GLU A 80 9.61 23.98 9.41
CA GLU A 80 8.18 23.74 9.59
C GLU A 80 7.65 22.70 8.59
N VAL A 81 8.09 22.71 7.33
CA VAL A 81 7.73 21.63 6.37
C VAL A 81 8.35 20.30 6.79
N LYS A 82 9.59 20.27 7.29
CA LYS A 82 10.22 19.01 7.74
C LYS A 82 9.60 18.47 9.03
N GLU A 83 9.20 19.38 9.92
CA GLU A 83 8.47 19.06 11.15
C GLU A 83 7.07 18.56 10.81
N ASN A 84 6.31 19.27 9.97
CA ASN A 84 5.00 18.83 9.48
C ASN A 84 5.07 17.50 8.73
N LEU A 85 6.14 17.21 7.98
CA LEU A 85 6.33 15.91 7.32
C LEU A 85 6.66 14.79 8.32
N ASN A 86 7.42 15.07 9.37
CA ASN A 86 7.69 14.11 10.43
C ASN A 86 6.45 13.88 11.30
N ASP A 87 5.68 14.91 11.58
CA ASP A 87 4.41 14.81 12.29
C ASP A 87 3.36 14.08 11.45
N LEU A 88 3.25 14.36 10.14
CA LEU A 88 2.43 13.57 9.23
C LEU A 88 2.90 12.11 9.18
N ARG A 89 4.21 11.86 9.16
CA ARG A 89 4.76 10.50 9.18
C ARG A 89 4.47 9.78 10.50
N MET A 90 4.56 10.48 11.63
CA MET A 90 4.22 9.98 12.96
C MET A 90 2.72 9.73 13.09
N GLN A 91 1.87 10.66 12.62
CA GLN A 91 0.42 10.48 12.55
C GLN A 91 0.05 9.33 11.59
N ILE A 92 0.73 9.14 10.46
CA ILE A 92 0.52 7.97 9.58
C ILE A 92 0.96 6.68 10.26
N MET A 93 2.07 6.70 11.01
CA MET A 93 2.56 5.55 11.75
C MET A 93 1.66 5.22 12.95
N GLU A 94 1.15 6.23 13.65
CA GLU A 94 0.17 6.13 14.73
C GLU A 94 -1.19 5.69 14.19
N LEU A 95 -1.62 6.15 13.01
CA LEU A 95 -2.79 5.60 12.31
C LEU A 95 -2.54 4.13 11.97
N ARG A 96 -1.38 3.77 11.42
CA ARG A 96 -1.02 2.37 11.12
C ARG A 96 -1.02 1.48 12.37
N ILE A 97 -0.54 2.00 13.51
CA ILE A 97 -0.49 1.29 14.79
C ILE A 97 -1.87 1.28 15.47
N SER A 98 -2.66 2.34 15.36
CA SER A 98 -4.04 2.41 15.89
C SER A 98 -5.01 1.55 15.08
N TYR A 99 -4.72 1.34 13.79
CA TYR A 99 -5.36 0.36 12.93
C TYR A 99 -4.73 -1.05 13.02
N SER A 100 -3.89 -1.36 14.00
CA SER A 100 -3.42 -2.75 14.24
C SER A 100 -4.54 -3.70 14.73
N ASN A 101 -5.75 -3.18 14.97
CA ASN A 101 -6.98 -3.97 15.16
C ASN A 101 -7.92 -3.99 13.93
N ALA A 102 -7.52 -3.43 12.78
CA ALA A 102 -8.31 -3.47 11.55
C ALA A 102 -7.44 -3.94 10.38
N ASN A 103 -7.87 -5.01 9.72
CA ASN A 103 -7.29 -5.58 8.49
C ASN A 103 -6.56 -4.53 7.63
N THR A 104 -5.23 -4.58 7.64
CA THR A 104 -4.44 -3.89 6.62
C THR A 104 -4.71 -4.60 5.29
N ILE A 105 -5.51 -3.99 4.41
CA ILE A 105 -5.58 -4.40 3.01
C ILE A 105 -4.26 -3.96 2.38
N ASN A 106 -3.27 -4.84 2.47
CA ASN A 106 -2.04 -4.73 1.72
C ASN A 106 -2.39 -5.07 0.26
N PHE A 107 -2.35 -4.10 -0.65
CA PHE A 107 -2.32 -4.38 -2.09
C PHE A 107 -0.93 -4.91 -2.48
N GLY A 108 -0.54 -6.03 -1.89
CA GLY A 108 0.48 -6.88 -2.46
C GLY A 108 -0.10 -7.51 -3.72
N SER A 109 0.65 -7.56 -4.80
CA SER A 109 0.27 -8.42 -5.92
C SER A 109 0.15 -9.86 -5.39
N ASP A 110 -1.06 -10.40 -5.30
CA ASP A 110 -1.36 -11.78 -4.86
C ASP A 110 -0.78 -12.87 -5.80
N PHE A 111 0.06 -12.48 -6.75
CA PHE A 111 0.68 -13.41 -7.69
C PHE A 111 1.91 -14.04 -7.06
N LEU A 112 1.89 -15.38 -6.99
CA LEU A 112 3.07 -16.16 -6.67
C LEU A 112 4.23 -15.74 -7.58
N PRO A 113 5.46 -15.61 -7.05
CA PRO A 113 6.62 -15.30 -7.86
C PRO A 113 6.77 -16.33 -8.99
N ASN A 114 7.10 -15.87 -10.19
CA ASN A 114 7.42 -16.79 -11.28
C ASN A 114 8.71 -17.58 -10.97
N GLU A 115 8.86 -18.75 -11.59
CA GLU A 115 9.97 -19.67 -11.33
C GLU A 115 11.35 -19.02 -11.53
N HIS A 116 11.48 -18.14 -12.52
CA HIS A 116 12.74 -17.43 -12.78
C HIS A 116 13.11 -16.45 -11.66
N LYS A 117 12.11 -15.76 -11.08
CA LYS A 117 12.31 -14.90 -9.92
C LYS A 117 12.63 -15.72 -8.67
N LEU A 118 12.03 -16.90 -8.51
CA LEU A 118 12.39 -17.84 -7.44
C LEU A 118 13.87 -18.26 -7.55
N LYS A 119 14.34 -18.67 -8.73
CA LYS A 119 15.75 -19.03 -8.96
C LYS A 119 16.71 -17.89 -8.59
N LYS A 120 16.40 -16.67 -9.04
CA LYS A 120 17.21 -15.49 -8.70
C LYS A 120 17.25 -15.21 -7.20
N LEU A 121 16.12 -15.34 -6.49
CA LEU A 121 16.05 -15.13 -5.04
C LEU A 121 16.89 -16.17 -4.28
N ILE A 122 16.87 -17.43 -4.72
CA ILE A 122 17.69 -18.50 -4.15
C ILE A 122 19.18 -18.19 -4.34
N GLU A 123 19.59 -17.85 -5.56
CA GLU A 123 20.98 -17.50 -5.87
C GLU A 123 21.47 -16.32 -5.04
N GLU A 124 20.68 -15.24 -4.95
CA GLU A 124 21.01 -14.05 -4.15
C GLU A 124 21.12 -14.35 -2.64
N PHE A 125 20.26 -15.19 -2.10
CA PHE A 125 20.30 -15.55 -0.67
C PHE A 125 21.52 -16.41 -0.34
N ILE A 126 21.78 -17.44 -1.15
CA ILE A 126 22.91 -18.35 -0.94
C ILE A 126 24.24 -17.61 -1.12
N THR A 127 24.41 -16.79 -2.16
CA THR A 127 25.65 -16.01 -2.38
C THR A 127 25.92 -14.96 -1.30
N LYS A 128 24.89 -14.30 -0.76
CA LYS A 128 25.04 -13.35 0.36
C LYS A 128 25.32 -14.03 1.70
N SER A 129 24.85 -15.27 1.90
CA SER A 129 25.14 -16.04 3.11
C SER A 129 26.59 -16.53 3.16
N ASN A 130 27.15 -17.00 2.04
CA ASN A 130 28.53 -17.49 1.95
C ASN A 130 29.60 -16.39 1.97
N SER A 131 29.21 -15.11 1.84
CA SER A 131 30.14 -13.97 1.88
C SER A 131 30.21 -13.28 3.25
N LYS A 132 29.47 -13.79 4.27
CA LYS A 132 29.39 -13.21 5.62
C LYS A 132 29.91 -14.10 6.74
N SER A 133 30.44 -15.29 6.44
CA SER A 133 31.06 -16.17 7.43
C SER A 133 32.54 -15.81 7.64
N ASP A 134 32.81 -14.62 8.16
CA ASP A 134 34.05 -14.31 8.89
C ASP A 134 33.69 -13.26 9.95
N ASN A 135 33.83 -13.65 11.22
CA ASN A 135 33.58 -12.89 12.45
C ASN A 135 32.18 -13.02 13.08
N TYR A 136 31.86 -14.20 13.58
CA TYR A 136 31.42 -14.31 14.98
C TYR A 136 31.88 -15.67 15.49
N GLY A 137 32.84 -15.65 16.40
CA GLY A 137 33.40 -16.86 16.99
C GLY A 137 32.42 -17.48 17.98
N GLU A 138 32.36 -18.79 17.99
CA GLU A 138 32.53 -19.54 19.23
C GLU A 138 32.93 -20.99 18.94
N THR A 139 33.93 -21.40 19.70
CA THR A 139 34.66 -22.65 19.73
C THR A 139 33.74 -23.85 19.92
N SER A 140 33.90 -24.90 19.11
CA SER A 140 33.87 -26.31 19.57
C SER A 140 34.44 -27.22 18.48
N THR A 141 35.54 -27.86 18.86
CA THR A 141 36.30 -28.96 18.25
C THR A 141 35.64 -29.73 17.10
N ILE A 142 36.27 -29.63 15.92
CA ILE A 142 36.16 -30.57 14.80
C ILE A 142 37.17 -31.69 15.07
N SER A 143 36.68 -32.90 15.31
CA SER A 143 37.43 -34.12 15.03
C SER A 143 36.48 -35.13 14.42
N ASP A 144 36.83 -35.48 13.18
CA ASP A 144 36.46 -36.68 12.44
C ASP A 144 35.00 -36.76 11.95
N ILE A 145 34.80 -36.54 10.64
CA ILE A 145 34.19 -37.53 9.74
C ILE A 145 34.46 -37.11 8.29
N GLU A 146 34.98 -38.09 7.56
CA GLU A 146 35.36 -38.10 6.16
C GLU A 146 34.16 -37.94 5.21
N GLU A 147 34.48 -37.65 3.95
CA GLU A 147 33.62 -37.53 2.78
C GLU A 147 32.38 -38.45 2.77
N SER A 148 31.17 -37.85 2.71
CA SER A 148 30.16 -38.33 1.76
C SER A 148 29.16 -37.23 1.38
N LYS A 149 28.79 -37.24 0.10
CA LYS A 149 27.89 -36.32 -0.56
C LYS A 149 26.49 -36.37 0.06
N GLY A 150 26.00 -35.24 0.57
CA GLY A 150 24.61 -35.07 0.96
C GLY A 150 24.33 -33.60 1.24
N VAL A 151 23.40 -33.01 0.49
CA VAL A 151 22.77 -31.73 0.85
C VAL A 151 22.19 -31.90 2.26
N PRO A 152 22.40 -30.98 3.22
CA PRO A 152 21.73 -31.06 4.52
C PRO A 152 20.23 -30.90 4.29
N SER A 153 19.49 -32.00 4.28
CA SER A 153 18.05 -32.03 3.96
C SER A 153 17.14 -31.80 5.15
N ASP A 154 17.65 -31.83 6.38
CA ASP A 154 16.78 -31.76 7.56
C ASP A 154 17.17 -30.57 8.42
N ILE A 155 16.49 -29.44 8.18
CA ILE A 155 16.25 -28.51 9.27
C ILE A 155 15.17 -29.19 10.11
N ASP A 156 15.57 -29.82 11.21
CA ASP A 156 14.67 -30.51 12.13
C ASP A 156 13.84 -29.45 12.88
N PHE A 157 12.71 -29.06 12.28
CA PHE A 157 11.69 -28.28 12.96
C PHE A 157 10.77 -29.26 13.68
N GLU A 158 10.90 -29.33 15.00
CA GLU A 158 9.97 -30.09 15.84
C GLU A 158 8.59 -29.41 15.81
N VAL A 159 7.73 -29.84 14.88
CA VAL A 159 6.34 -29.41 14.79
C VAL A 159 5.48 -30.39 15.56
N THR A 160 4.67 -29.89 16.50
CA THR A 160 3.74 -30.74 17.26
C THR A 160 2.74 -31.45 16.34
N GLU A 161 2.45 -32.72 16.62
CA GLU A 161 1.46 -33.51 15.87
C GLU A 161 0.06 -32.86 15.91
N GLU A 162 -0.26 -32.14 16.99
CA GLU A 162 -1.48 -31.35 17.13
C GLU A 162 -1.56 -30.23 16.09
N SER A 163 -0.48 -29.49 15.86
CA SER A 163 -0.42 -28.46 14.81
C SER A 163 -0.60 -29.07 13.42
N ILE A 164 0.00 -30.23 13.15
CA ILE A 164 -0.20 -30.96 11.88
C ILE A 164 -1.66 -31.36 11.70
N TYR A 165 -2.30 -31.87 12.77
CA TYR A 165 -3.71 -32.23 12.75
C TYR A 165 -4.61 -31.00 12.48
N LEU A 166 -4.38 -29.89 13.17
CA LEU A 166 -5.14 -28.65 12.96
C LEU A 166 -5.00 -28.09 11.54
N PHE A 167 -3.81 -28.19 10.95
CA PHE A 167 -3.59 -27.84 9.54
C PHE A 167 -4.40 -28.75 8.60
N LYS A 168 -4.39 -30.07 8.83
CA LYS A 168 -5.21 -31.03 8.06
C LYS A 168 -6.70 -30.69 8.15
N VAL A 169 -7.21 -30.36 9.34
CA VAL A 169 -8.60 -29.97 9.57
C VAL A 169 -8.95 -28.72 8.78
N ARG A 170 -8.12 -27.67 8.86
CA ARG A 170 -8.35 -26.43 8.11
C ARG A 170 -8.37 -26.68 6.60
N LEU A 171 -7.39 -27.40 6.08
CA LEU A 171 -7.29 -27.73 4.65
C LEU A 171 -8.51 -28.54 4.17
N MET A 172 -8.99 -29.48 4.98
CA MET A 172 -10.20 -30.25 4.68
C MET A 172 -11.43 -29.35 4.55
N LEU A 173 -11.66 -28.45 5.51
CA LEU A 173 -12.78 -27.50 5.46
C LEU A 173 -12.69 -26.60 4.23
N GLU A 174 -11.50 -26.08 3.93
CA GLU A 174 -11.28 -25.21 2.78
C GLU A 174 -11.62 -25.91 1.46
N LYS A 175 -11.19 -27.16 1.28
CA LYS A 175 -11.52 -27.97 0.09
C LYS A 175 -13.02 -28.20 -0.08
N ILE A 176 -13.70 -28.60 0.98
CA ILE A 176 -15.14 -28.90 0.93
C ILE A 176 -15.95 -27.62 0.65
N LEU A 177 -15.60 -26.52 1.32
CA LEU A 177 -16.30 -25.25 1.12
C LEU A 177 -16.02 -24.64 -0.27
N ALA A 178 -14.81 -24.82 -0.78
CA ALA A 178 -14.46 -24.39 -2.14
C ALA A 178 -15.26 -25.18 -3.20
N ASP A 179 -15.38 -26.50 -3.06
CA ASP A 179 -16.19 -27.33 -3.96
C ASP A 179 -17.67 -26.92 -3.96
N LEU A 180 -18.25 -26.68 -2.78
CA LEU A 180 -19.61 -26.14 -2.66
C LEU A 180 -19.76 -24.76 -3.31
N CYS A 181 -18.78 -23.88 -3.13
CA CYS A 181 -18.79 -22.56 -3.76
C CYS A 181 -18.71 -22.66 -5.28
N GLU A 182 -17.89 -23.57 -5.81
CA GLU A 182 -17.76 -23.81 -7.24
C GLU A 182 -19.10 -24.19 -7.88
N LYS A 183 -19.85 -25.10 -7.23
CA LYS A 183 -21.19 -25.49 -7.69
C LYS A 183 -22.19 -24.34 -7.72
N THR A 184 -22.03 -23.35 -6.83
CA THR A 184 -22.87 -22.14 -6.81
C THR A 184 -22.38 -21.01 -7.72
N ASN A 185 -21.39 -21.27 -8.57
CA ASN A 185 -20.71 -20.28 -9.42
C ASN A 185 -20.01 -19.15 -8.63
N TYR A 186 -19.61 -19.42 -7.39
CA TYR A 186 -18.85 -18.49 -6.57
C TYR A 186 -17.35 -18.78 -6.67
N ASN A 187 -16.80 -18.51 -7.85
CA ASN A 187 -15.44 -18.91 -8.24
C ASN A 187 -14.47 -17.76 -8.01
N SER A 188 -13.61 -17.87 -6.99
CA SER A 188 -12.47 -16.95 -6.76
C SER A 188 -11.64 -17.41 -5.56
N ASN A 189 -10.41 -16.89 -5.44
CA ASN A 189 -9.61 -17.01 -4.23
C ASN A 189 -10.33 -16.26 -3.10
N LYS A 190 -11.02 -17.01 -2.24
CA LYS A 190 -11.86 -16.47 -1.17
C LYS A 190 -11.43 -17.01 0.17
N SER A 191 -11.50 -16.16 1.18
CA SER A 191 -11.28 -16.59 2.55
C SER A 191 -12.37 -17.58 2.97
N ILE A 192 -12.06 -18.47 3.91
CA ILE A 192 -13.04 -19.43 4.42
C ILE A 192 -14.28 -18.70 4.99
N HIS A 193 -14.10 -17.54 5.62
CA HIS A 193 -15.21 -16.72 6.13
C HIS A 193 -16.13 -16.22 5.02
N GLU A 194 -15.60 -15.83 3.86
CA GLU A 194 -16.40 -15.42 2.71
C GLU A 194 -17.15 -16.61 2.11
N MET A 195 -16.50 -17.77 1.99
CA MET A 195 -17.14 -19.00 1.50
C MET A 195 -18.31 -19.39 2.40
N VAL A 196 -18.09 -19.47 3.72
CA VAL A 196 -19.13 -19.81 4.69
C VAL A 196 -20.29 -18.81 4.65
N ARG A 197 -20.00 -17.50 4.55
CA ARG A 197 -21.04 -16.47 4.43
C ARG A 197 -21.88 -16.63 3.16
N HIS A 198 -21.23 -16.94 2.03
CA HIS A 198 -21.90 -17.18 0.77
C HIS A 198 -22.81 -18.42 0.86
N LEU A 199 -22.29 -19.54 1.35
CA LEU A 199 -23.05 -20.78 1.51
C LEU A 199 -24.24 -20.64 2.46
N TYR A 200 -24.11 -19.83 3.51
CA TYR A 200 -25.22 -19.48 4.39
C TYR A 200 -26.30 -18.67 3.66
N ARG A 201 -25.90 -17.66 2.86
CA ARG A 201 -26.84 -16.87 2.05
C ARG A 201 -27.53 -17.69 0.97
N CYS A 202 -26.83 -18.68 0.43
CA CYS A 202 -27.42 -19.67 -0.45
C CYS A 202 -28.33 -20.64 0.30
N GLU A 203 -28.41 -20.62 1.63
CA GLU A 203 -29.14 -21.58 2.48
C GLU A 203 -28.66 -23.05 2.29
N LEU A 204 -27.39 -23.26 1.95
CA LEU A 204 -26.79 -24.60 1.85
C LEU A 204 -26.31 -25.11 3.22
N ILE A 205 -26.02 -24.19 4.14
CA ILE A 205 -25.61 -24.48 5.51
C ILE A 205 -26.44 -23.63 6.47
N ASN A 206 -26.72 -24.19 7.65
CA ASN A 206 -27.45 -23.50 8.70
C ASN A 206 -26.52 -22.66 9.60
N CYS A 207 -27.11 -21.80 10.44
CA CYS A 207 -26.34 -20.95 11.35
C CYS A 207 -25.48 -21.75 12.35
N LYS A 208 -25.92 -22.94 12.78
CA LYS A 208 -25.14 -23.80 13.69
C LYS A 208 -23.86 -24.32 13.04
N ILE A 209 -23.93 -24.73 11.77
CA ILE A 209 -22.79 -25.18 10.97
C ILE A 209 -21.82 -24.02 10.77
N VAL A 210 -22.33 -22.81 10.46
CA VAL A 210 -21.52 -21.60 10.34
C VAL A 210 -20.74 -21.31 11.62
N ASP A 211 -21.42 -21.32 12.77
CA ASP A 211 -20.79 -21.04 14.06
C ASP A 211 -19.73 -22.09 14.41
N LEU A 212 -20.02 -23.35 14.12
CA LEU A 212 -19.11 -24.46 14.36
C LEU A 212 -17.86 -24.37 13.48
N ILE A 213 -18.01 -24.13 12.17
CA ILE A 213 -16.89 -23.93 11.25
C ILE A 213 -16.02 -22.76 11.71
N ASN A 214 -16.63 -21.63 12.10
CA ASN A 214 -15.90 -20.46 12.59
C ASN A 214 -15.11 -20.77 13.86
N GLN A 215 -15.67 -21.55 14.80
CA GLN A 215 -14.95 -21.98 16.01
C GLN A 215 -13.76 -22.88 15.68
N ILE A 216 -13.95 -23.88 14.80
CA ILE A 216 -12.89 -24.80 14.38
C ILE A 216 -11.76 -24.02 13.69
N ILE A 217 -12.09 -23.09 12.80
CA ILE A 217 -11.09 -22.25 12.12
C ILE A 217 -10.32 -21.39 13.11
N LYS A 218 -11.00 -20.77 14.09
CA LYS A 218 -10.32 -20.00 15.14
C LYS A 218 -9.30 -20.85 15.90
N ILE A 219 -9.68 -22.05 16.31
CA ILE A 219 -8.78 -22.98 17.02
C ILE A 219 -7.63 -23.40 16.11
N ALA A 220 -7.92 -23.80 14.86
CA ALA A 220 -6.90 -24.23 13.90
C ALA A 220 -5.91 -23.12 13.57
N ASN A 221 -6.37 -21.88 13.41
CA ASN A 221 -5.50 -20.73 13.16
C ASN A 221 -4.50 -20.52 14.30
N ARG A 222 -4.95 -20.62 15.55
CA ARG A 222 -4.05 -20.51 16.71
C ARG A 222 -2.92 -21.56 16.65
N GLY A 223 -3.26 -22.81 16.40
CA GLY A 223 -2.26 -23.88 16.29
C GLY A 223 -1.34 -23.77 15.08
N VAL A 224 -1.81 -23.21 13.96
CA VAL A 224 -0.98 -22.93 12.77
C VAL A 224 -0.07 -21.73 12.98
N HIS A 225 -0.49 -20.74 13.77
CA HIS A 225 0.34 -19.58 14.13
C HIS A 225 1.35 -19.86 15.25
N GLY A 226 1.45 -21.10 15.72
CA GLY A 226 2.40 -21.51 16.76
C GLY A 226 1.94 -21.17 18.18
N GLU A 227 0.66 -20.86 18.38
CA GLU A 227 0.11 -20.75 19.73
C GLU A 227 -0.15 -22.14 20.33
N ILE A 228 0.09 -22.26 21.63
CA ILE A 228 -0.23 -23.48 22.38
C ILE A 228 -1.75 -23.62 22.45
N VAL A 229 -2.27 -24.72 21.91
CA VAL A 229 -3.70 -25.07 21.95
C VAL A 229 -3.92 -26.14 23.01
N SER A 230 -4.87 -25.91 23.93
CA SER A 230 -5.24 -26.91 24.94
C SER A 230 -5.78 -28.19 24.29
N SER A 231 -5.47 -29.35 24.90
CA SER A 231 -5.97 -30.66 24.48
C SER A 231 -7.51 -30.72 24.41
N GLU A 232 -8.21 -29.98 25.28
CA GLU A 232 -9.67 -29.89 25.28
C GLU A 232 -10.24 -29.39 23.94
N TYR A 233 -9.57 -28.40 23.33
CA TYR A 233 -9.98 -27.87 22.02
C TYR A 233 -9.72 -28.89 20.89
N ILE A 234 -8.62 -29.64 21.00
CA ILE A 234 -8.29 -30.70 20.03
C ILE A 234 -9.31 -31.83 20.11
N ASP A 235 -9.66 -32.25 21.33
CA ASP A 235 -10.66 -33.29 21.57
C ASP A 235 -12.06 -32.86 21.13
N PHE A 236 -12.42 -31.59 21.34
CA PHE A 236 -13.63 -31.01 20.78
C PHE A 236 -13.68 -31.14 19.25
N ILE A 237 -12.60 -30.75 18.56
CA ILE A 237 -12.53 -30.87 17.09
C ILE A 237 -12.65 -32.33 16.68
N LYS A 238 -11.89 -33.24 17.28
CA LYS A 238 -11.93 -34.68 16.97
C LYS A 238 -13.34 -35.27 17.11
N LYS A 239 -14.11 -34.84 18.10
CA LYS A 239 -15.48 -35.31 18.33
C LYS A 239 -16.47 -34.76 17.30
N VAL A 240 -16.34 -33.50 16.91
CA VAL A 240 -17.35 -32.82 16.09
C VAL A 240 -17.06 -32.92 14.59
N LEU A 241 -15.79 -33.04 14.19
CA LEU A 241 -15.36 -33.05 12.80
C LEU A 241 -16.05 -34.11 11.92
N PRO A 242 -16.21 -35.39 12.36
CA PRO A 242 -16.81 -36.42 11.51
C PRO A 242 -18.25 -36.10 11.13
N GLU A 243 -19.04 -35.59 12.08
CA GLU A 243 -20.43 -35.21 11.86
C GLU A 243 -20.55 -33.94 11.00
N LEU A 244 -19.68 -32.96 11.23
CA LEU A 244 -19.62 -31.77 10.39
C LEU A 244 -19.28 -32.11 8.94
N GLN A 245 -18.28 -32.97 8.73
CA GLN A 245 -17.88 -33.41 7.39
C GLN A 245 -19.04 -34.14 6.68
N LYS A 246 -19.76 -35.00 7.40
CA LYS A 246 -20.94 -35.67 6.88
C LYS A 246 -22.00 -34.67 6.41
N GLN A 247 -22.38 -33.70 7.24
CA GLN A 247 -23.40 -32.70 6.88
C GLN A 247 -23.00 -31.84 5.67
N LEU A 248 -21.72 -31.46 5.57
CA LEU A 248 -21.23 -30.69 4.41
C LEU A 248 -21.24 -31.53 3.13
N ASN A 249 -20.88 -32.82 3.22
CA ASN A 249 -20.96 -33.73 2.08
C ASN A 249 -22.41 -33.98 1.65
N GLU A 250 -23.34 -34.13 2.59
CA GLU A 250 -24.78 -34.25 2.29
C GLU A 250 -25.30 -33.00 1.56
N ALA A 251 -24.97 -31.80 2.05
CA ALA A 251 -25.31 -30.55 1.36
C ALA A 251 -24.75 -30.49 -0.07
N ASN A 252 -23.58 -31.09 -0.29
CA ASN A 252 -22.94 -31.16 -1.60
C ASN A 252 -23.62 -32.14 -2.56
N THR A 253 -24.14 -33.25 -2.03
CA THR A 253 -24.91 -34.24 -2.82
C THR A 253 -26.31 -33.76 -3.21
N GLN A 254 -26.89 -32.82 -2.46
CA GLN A 254 -28.17 -32.18 -2.79
C GLN A 254 -28.09 -31.23 -3.99
N LEU A 255 -26.89 -30.95 -4.51
CA LEU A 255 -26.69 -30.12 -5.68
C LEU A 255 -26.59 -30.99 -6.93
N HIS A 256 -27.61 -30.93 -7.77
CA HIS A 256 -27.73 -31.70 -9.00
C HIS A 256 -27.35 -30.85 -10.20
N TYR A 257 -26.45 -31.35 -11.03
CA TYR A 257 -26.12 -30.67 -12.28
C TYR A 257 -27.29 -30.77 -13.26
N CYS A 258 -27.74 -29.63 -13.80
CA CYS A 258 -28.84 -29.56 -14.75
C CYS A 258 -28.45 -28.72 -15.98
N ASN A 259 -28.89 -29.19 -17.14
CA ASN A 259 -28.85 -28.44 -18.39
C ASN A 259 -30.28 -28.10 -18.81
N CYS A 260 -30.66 -26.84 -18.72
CA CYS A 260 -32.03 -26.42 -19.03
C CYS A 260 -32.22 -26.21 -20.54
N PRO A 261 -33.13 -26.94 -21.21
CA PRO A 261 -33.38 -26.77 -22.64
C PRO A 261 -34.03 -25.42 -22.97
N ARG A 262 -34.79 -24.84 -22.01
CA ARG A 262 -35.53 -23.59 -22.21
C ARG A 262 -34.65 -22.35 -22.19
N CYS A 263 -33.78 -22.21 -21.19
CA CYS A 263 -32.96 -21.01 -21.01
C CYS A 263 -31.46 -21.25 -21.23
N LYS A 264 -31.07 -22.45 -21.70
CA LYS A 264 -29.69 -22.89 -21.93
C LYS A 264 -28.79 -22.69 -20.69
N TYR A 265 -29.38 -22.77 -19.51
CA TYR A 265 -28.62 -22.72 -18.25
C TYR A 265 -27.91 -24.05 -18.04
N SER A 266 -26.63 -24.00 -17.75
CA SER A 266 -25.80 -25.15 -17.39
C SER A 266 -25.20 -24.88 -16.00
N GLY A 267 -25.60 -25.67 -15.02
CA GLY A 267 -25.13 -25.47 -13.64
C GLY A 267 -25.91 -26.30 -12.63
N TYR A 268 -25.64 -26.10 -11.35
CA TYR A 268 -26.24 -26.89 -10.29
C TYR A 268 -27.58 -26.32 -9.82
N SER A 269 -28.52 -27.21 -9.52
CA SER A 269 -29.80 -26.94 -8.90
C SER A 269 -29.93 -27.69 -7.58
N ARG A 270 -30.70 -27.13 -6.66
CA ARG A 270 -31.05 -27.76 -5.36
C ARG A 270 -32.17 -28.77 -5.48
N PHE A 271 -33.00 -28.64 -6.51
CA PHE A 271 -34.13 -29.51 -6.73
C PHE A 271 -33.85 -30.29 -8.01
N GLU A 272 -34.06 -31.60 -7.94
CA GLU A 272 -33.98 -32.44 -9.12
C GLU A 272 -34.92 -31.90 -10.21
N ASN A 273 -34.40 -31.85 -11.43
CA ASN A 273 -35.14 -31.47 -12.64
C ASN A 273 -35.70 -30.03 -12.68
N VAL A 274 -35.43 -29.18 -11.71
CA VAL A 274 -35.86 -27.77 -11.73
C VAL A 274 -34.71 -26.85 -12.12
N CYS A 275 -34.89 -26.03 -13.15
CA CYS A 275 -33.92 -25.01 -13.51
C CYS A 275 -33.94 -23.85 -12.50
N PRO A 276 -32.82 -23.49 -11.84
CA PRO A 276 -32.78 -22.41 -10.85
C PRO A 276 -32.97 -21.02 -11.49
N LYS A 277 -32.73 -20.90 -12.80
CA LYS A 277 -32.81 -19.62 -13.53
C LYS A 277 -34.20 -19.30 -14.06
N CYS A 278 -34.93 -20.29 -14.55
CA CYS A 278 -36.23 -20.07 -15.20
C CYS A 278 -37.39 -20.89 -14.62
N GLY A 279 -37.13 -21.71 -13.59
CA GLY A 279 -38.14 -22.54 -12.93
C GLY A 279 -38.70 -23.67 -13.80
N PHE A 280 -38.10 -23.93 -14.98
CA PHE A 280 -38.54 -25.02 -15.84
C PHE A 280 -38.28 -26.36 -15.16
N THR A 281 -39.34 -27.17 -15.03
CA THR A 281 -39.28 -28.55 -14.57
C THR A 281 -39.18 -29.47 -15.78
N SER A 282 -38.13 -30.29 -15.84
CA SER A 282 -38.01 -31.35 -16.84
C SER A 282 -38.76 -32.57 -16.34
N ASP A 283 -39.84 -32.95 -17.01
CA ASP A 283 -40.59 -34.17 -16.68
C ASP A 283 -39.94 -35.44 -17.28
N GLU A 284 -38.82 -35.29 -18.00
CA GLU A 284 -38.12 -36.38 -18.69
C GLU A 284 -37.11 -37.09 -17.76
N PHE A 285 -37.47 -38.31 -17.37
CA PHE A 285 -36.56 -39.43 -17.09
C PHE A 285 -36.58 -40.40 -18.27
#